data_AF-A0A1S3K527-F1
#
_entry.id   AF-A0A1S3K527-F1
#
_cell.length_a   1.000
_cell.length_b   1.000
_cell.length_c   1.000
_cell.angle_alpha   90.00
_cell.angle_beta   90.00
_cell.angle_gamma   90.00
#
_symmetry.space_group_name_H-M   'P 1'
#
loop_
_entity.id
_entity.type
_entity.pdbx_description
1 polymer ?
#
loop_
_entity_poly.entity_id
_entity_poly.type
_entity_poly.pdbx_seq_one_letter_code
_entity_poly.pdbx_strand_id
1 'polypeptide(L)'
;MRKSYFNEKETGVLQEGMKKEPQMKNPMTDPSMMTDMLKGNVTNVLPMIVIGGWINWAFSGFLTTKVPFPLTFRFKPMLQRGVELISLDASWVSSASWYFLNVFGLRSMYNLILGQDNAADQTKVMQDQMSGAAMAMPQDPAKAFKAEWEALELCDHNWALEGVEDELTSVTPPHPETIFVTRNTYQ
;
A
#
# COMPACT_ATOMS: atom_id res chain seq x y z
N MET A 1 14.65 -22.72 -25.26
CA MET A 1 15.56 -23.32 -24.27
C MET A 1 15.16 -22.97 -22.83
N ARG A 2 15.20 -21.69 -22.38
CA ARG A 2 14.79 -21.33 -21.00
C ARG A 2 13.29 -21.55 -20.73
N LYS A 3 12.40 -21.11 -21.63
CA LYS A 3 10.94 -21.38 -21.53
C LYS A 3 10.66 -22.88 -21.40
N SER A 4 11.33 -23.70 -22.21
CA SER A 4 11.26 -25.17 -22.15
C SER A 4 11.69 -25.70 -20.78
N TYR A 5 12.85 -25.27 -20.27
CA TYR A 5 13.36 -25.67 -18.95
C TYR A 5 12.42 -25.34 -17.77
N PHE A 6 11.68 -24.23 -17.83
CA PHE A 6 10.75 -23.84 -16.78
C PHE A 6 9.36 -24.51 -16.90
N ASN A 7 8.86 -24.69 -18.13
CA ASN A 7 7.49 -25.16 -18.39
C ASN A 7 7.38 -26.64 -18.82
N GLU A 8 8.48 -27.39 -18.89
CA GLU A 8 8.47 -28.79 -19.30
C GLU A 8 7.53 -29.64 -18.43
N LYS A 9 6.69 -30.48 -19.07
CA LYS A 9 5.60 -31.21 -18.41
C LYS A 9 6.03 -32.25 -17.36
N GLU A 10 7.27 -32.69 -17.42
CA GLU A 10 7.80 -33.76 -16.55
C GLU A 10 8.90 -33.29 -15.60
N THR A 11 9.79 -32.41 -16.07
CA THR A 11 11.00 -31.93 -15.37
C THR A 11 11.04 -30.41 -15.18
N GLY A 12 9.98 -29.69 -15.54
CA GLY A 12 9.94 -28.23 -15.46
C GLY A 12 10.00 -27.76 -14.01
N VAL A 13 10.90 -26.81 -13.73
CA VAL A 13 11.13 -26.27 -12.38
C VAL A 13 9.85 -25.73 -11.74
N LEU A 14 8.97 -25.11 -12.54
CA LEU A 14 7.70 -24.57 -12.05
C LEU A 14 6.71 -25.67 -11.68
N GLN A 15 6.72 -26.79 -12.41
CA GLN A 15 5.84 -27.91 -12.15
C GLN A 15 6.32 -28.78 -10.98
N GLU A 16 7.63 -28.89 -10.76
CA GLU A 16 8.18 -29.43 -9.51
C GLU A 16 7.85 -28.52 -8.32
N GLY A 17 7.88 -27.19 -8.52
CA GLY A 17 7.43 -26.20 -7.54
C GLY A 17 5.96 -26.33 -7.16
N MET A 18 5.08 -26.68 -8.11
CA MET A 18 3.65 -26.94 -7.88
C MET A 18 3.39 -28.25 -7.11
N LYS A 19 4.29 -29.24 -7.21
CA LYS A 19 4.17 -30.53 -6.51
C LYS A 19 4.66 -30.49 -5.07
N LYS A 20 5.45 -29.46 -4.68
CA LYS A 20 5.84 -29.27 -3.29
C LYS A 20 4.60 -28.95 -2.47
N GLU A 21 4.38 -29.72 -1.41
CA GLU A 21 3.32 -29.42 -0.45
C GLU A 21 3.47 -27.98 0.04
N PRO A 22 2.36 -27.23 0.19
CA PRO A 22 2.41 -25.87 0.70
C PRO A 22 2.97 -25.90 2.11
N GLN A 23 4.27 -25.60 2.24
CA GLN A 23 4.93 -25.42 3.54
C GLN A 23 4.36 -24.21 4.31
N MET A 24 3.56 -23.38 3.66
CA MET A 24 2.72 -22.39 4.32
C MET A 24 1.38 -23.03 4.68
N LYS A 25 1.33 -23.59 5.90
CA LYS A 25 0.10 -23.63 6.68
C LYS A 25 -0.56 -22.26 6.59
N ASN A 26 -1.87 -22.25 6.34
CA ASN A 26 -2.68 -21.04 6.28
C ASN A 26 -2.24 -19.99 7.32
N PRO A 27 -2.11 -18.71 6.96
CA PRO A 27 -1.82 -17.62 7.90
C PRO A 27 -2.80 -17.56 9.08
N MET A 28 -4.01 -18.10 8.92
CA MET A 28 -5.00 -18.26 10.01
C MET A 28 -4.63 -19.34 11.03
N THR A 29 -3.70 -20.24 10.71
CA THR A 29 -3.28 -21.36 11.57
C THR A 29 -1.93 -21.13 12.25
N ASP A 30 -1.20 -20.07 11.90
CA ASP A 30 0.03 -19.69 12.59
C ASP A 30 -0.13 -18.31 13.26
N PRO A 31 -0.51 -18.28 14.55
CA PRO A 31 -0.71 -17.06 15.32
C PRO A 31 0.52 -16.14 15.35
N SER A 32 1.73 -16.67 15.09
CA SER A 32 2.98 -15.92 15.19
C SER A 32 3.12 -14.85 14.09
N MET A 33 2.89 -15.21 12.83
CA MET A 33 3.00 -14.32 11.67
C MET A 33 1.96 -13.18 11.69
N MET A 34 0.72 -13.50 12.07
CA MET A 34 -0.33 -12.50 12.27
C MET A 34 0.02 -11.56 13.43
N THR A 35 0.60 -12.10 14.51
CA THR A 35 1.03 -11.31 15.66
C THR A 35 2.18 -10.38 15.31
N ASP A 36 3.15 -10.79 14.49
CA ASP A 36 4.28 -9.95 14.11
C ASP A 36 3.84 -8.77 13.22
N MET A 37 2.90 -8.99 12.29
CA MET A 37 2.29 -7.94 11.48
C MET A 37 1.46 -6.97 12.34
N LEU A 38 0.61 -7.50 13.23
CA LEU A 38 -0.18 -6.69 14.16
C LEU A 38 0.71 -5.90 15.11
N LYS A 39 1.77 -6.52 15.61
CA LYS A 39 2.71 -5.89 16.55
C LYS A 39 3.42 -4.72 15.88
N GLY A 40 3.88 -4.86 14.63
CA GLY A 40 4.46 -3.77 13.86
C GLY A 40 3.50 -2.59 13.66
N ASN A 41 2.22 -2.87 13.39
CA ASN A 41 1.21 -1.81 13.28
C ASN A 41 0.91 -1.15 14.62
N VAL A 42 0.76 -1.95 15.68
CA VAL A 42 0.44 -1.46 17.02
C VAL A 42 1.57 -0.61 17.55
N THR A 43 2.84 -0.98 17.36
CA THR A 43 3.97 -0.15 17.79
C THR A 43 4.00 1.23 17.13
N ASN A 44 3.47 1.34 15.91
CA ASN A 44 3.43 2.59 15.16
C ASN A 44 2.21 3.46 15.52
N VAL A 45 1.06 2.84 15.81
CA VAL A 45 -0.19 3.55 16.16
C VAL A 45 -0.27 3.89 17.66
N LEU A 46 0.37 3.09 18.51
CA LEU A 46 0.32 3.24 19.96
C LEU A 46 0.79 4.63 20.43
N PRO A 47 1.91 5.21 19.94
CA PRO A 47 2.31 6.56 20.33
C PRO A 47 1.25 7.61 20.01
N MET A 48 0.59 7.51 18.85
CA MET A 48 -0.46 8.43 18.42
C MET A 48 -1.70 8.35 19.33
N ILE A 49 -2.11 7.13 19.69
CA ILE A 49 -3.24 6.92 20.60
C ILE A 49 -2.92 7.40 22.02
N VAL A 50 -1.72 7.11 22.53
CA VAL A 50 -1.30 7.51 23.87
C VAL A 50 -1.25 9.03 24.00
N ILE A 51 -0.64 9.72 23.03
CA ILE A 51 -0.58 11.20 23.02
C ILE A 51 -1.99 11.78 22.87
N GLY A 52 -2.82 11.24 21.97
CA GLY A 52 -4.21 11.69 21.81
C GLY A 52 -5.05 11.47 23.07
N GLY A 53 -4.83 10.37 23.79
CA GLY A 53 -5.44 10.07 25.08
C GLY A 53 -4.99 11.03 26.17
N TRP A 54 -3.69 11.33 26.25
CA TRP A 54 -3.15 12.32 27.17
C TRP A 54 -3.74 13.71 26.92
N ILE A 55 -3.79 14.15 25.66
CA ILE A 55 -4.38 15.44 25.29
C ILE A 55 -5.86 15.47 25.68
N ASN A 56 -6.60 14.38 25.44
CA ASN A 56 -8.00 14.32 25.83
C ASN A 56 -8.18 14.39 27.35
N TRP A 57 -7.29 13.79 28.15
CA TRP A 57 -7.35 13.84 29.61
C TRP A 57 -6.94 15.21 30.17
N ALA A 58 -5.79 15.74 29.72
CA ALA A 58 -5.23 17.00 30.22
C ALA A 58 -6.01 18.24 29.74
N PHE A 59 -6.60 18.16 28.55
CA PHE A 59 -7.24 19.28 27.86
C PHE A 59 -8.71 19.02 27.50
N SER A 60 -9.42 18.30 28.37
CA SER A 60 -10.87 18.09 28.28
C SER A 60 -11.66 19.33 28.72
N GLY A 61 -12.91 19.45 28.29
CA GLY A 61 -13.84 20.47 28.81
C GLY A 61 -13.78 21.84 28.14
N PHE A 62 -12.91 22.04 27.14
CA PHE A 62 -12.81 23.32 26.42
C PHE A 62 -12.73 23.17 24.90
N LEU A 63 -13.03 24.27 24.22
CA LEU A 63 -12.95 24.42 22.76
C LEU A 63 -11.61 25.04 22.39
N THR A 64 -10.95 24.49 21.37
CA THR A 64 -9.62 24.97 20.95
C THR A 64 -9.71 25.99 19.83
N THR A 65 -10.44 25.65 18.78
CA THR A 65 -10.53 26.49 17.58
C THR A 65 -11.83 26.27 16.82
N LYS A 66 -12.15 27.21 15.93
CA LYS A 66 -13.25 27.13 14.99
C LYS A 66 -12.67 26.88 13.60
N VAL A 67 -13.15 25.82 12.96
CA VAL A 67 -12.77 25.47 11.60
C VAL A 67 -13.53 26.36 10.60
N PRO A 68 -12.90 26.87 9.52
CA PRO A 68 -13.50 27.85 8.62
C PRO A 68 -14.49 27.27 7.59
N PHE A 69 -14.90 26.01 7.75
CA PHE A 69 -15.84 25.33 6.87
C PHE A 69 -16.94 24.62 7.67
N PRO A 70 -18.18 24.56 7.14
CA PRO A 70 -19.28 23.92 7.84
C PRO A 70 -19.09 22.40 7.89
N LEU A 71 -19.24 21.84 9.09
CA LEU A 71 -19.11 20.40 9.36
C LEU A 71 -20.48 19.78 9.62
N THR A 72 -20.68 18.52 9.21
CA THR A 72 -21.97 17.84 9.43
C THR A 72 -22.17 17.48 10.89
N PHE A 73 -23.42 17.53 11.36
CA PHE A 73 -23.78 17.27 12.75
C PHE A 73 -23.40 15.85 13.22
N ARG A 74 -23.23 14.90 12.31
CA ARG A 74 -22.82 13.52 12.62
C ARG A 74 -21.39 13.43 13.16
N PHE A 75 -20.53 14.38 12.82
CA PHE A 75 -19.16 14.44 13.36
C PHE A 75 -19.08 15.12 14.74
N LYS A 76 -20.16 15.78 15.18
CA LYS A 76 -20.21 16.51 16.46
C LYS A 76 -19.75 15.69 17.67
N PRO A 77 -20.24 14.46 17.93
CA PRO A 77 -19.77 13.67 19.09
C PRO A 77 -18.28 13.29 19.01
N MET A 78 -17.72 13.22 17.80
CA MET A 78 -16.30 12.94 17.60
C MET A 78 -15.42 14.19 17.74
N LEU A 79 -15.93 15.34 17.28
CA LEU A 79 -15.22 16.62 17.23
C LEU A 79 -15.29 17.41 18.55
N GLN A 80 -16.31 17.16 19.36
CA GLN A 80 -16.56 17.86 20.62
C GLN A 80 -16.49 16.91 21.82
N ARG A 81 -15.71 15.84 21.69
CA ARG A 81 -15.53 14.87 22.77
C ARG A 81 -14.98 15.57 24.01
N GLY A 82 -15.73 15.50 25.12
CA GLY A 82 -15.41 16.18 26.39
C GLY A 82 -16.08 17.54 26.58
N VAL A 83 -17.01 17.96 25.71
CA VAL A 83 -17.76 19.22 25.85
C VAL A 83 -19.28 18.94 25.76
N GLU A 84 -20.04 19.37 26.77
CA GLU A 84 -21.48 19.07 26.90
C GLU A 84 -22.38 20.23 26.42
N LEU A 85 -22.11 20.79 25.23
CA LEU A 85 -22.88 21.91 24.66
C LEU A 85 -23.67 21.46 23.41
N ILE A 86 -24.95 21.12 23.62
CA ILE A 86 -25.84 20.58 22.58
C ILE A 86 -26.20 21.62 21.51
N SER A 87 -26.23 22.91 21.84
CA SER A 87 -26.56 24.01 20.92
C SER A 87 -25.38 24.53 20.10
N LEU A 88 -24.15 24.10 20.41
CA LEU A 88 -22.96 24.59 19.73
C LEU A 88 -22.85 24.06 18.29
N ASP A 89 -22.40 24.90 17.38
CA ASP A 89 -22.16 24.51 15.98
C ASP A 89 -21.02 23.47 15.89
N ALA A 90 -21.10 22.53 14.93
CA ALA A 90 -20.13 21.45 14.73
C ALA A 90 -18.75 21.95 14.23
N SER A 91 -18.69 23.21 13.79
CA SER A 91 -17.46 23.90 13.37
C SER A 91 -16.45 24.11 14.52
N TRP A 92 -16.92 24.06 15.77
CA TRP A 92 -16.07 24.17 16.95
C TRP A 92 -15.50 22.81 17.34
N VAL A 93 -14.18 22.75 17.47
CA VAL A 93 -13.45 21.50 17.75
C VAL A 93 -12.79 21.53 19.13
N SER A 94 -12.77 20.38 19.80
CA SER A 94 -12.04 20.17 21.05
C SER A 94 -10.55 19.90 20.79
N SER A 95 -9.76 19.91 21.86
CA SER A 95 -8.31 19.72 21.83
C SER A 95 -7.89 18.38 21.23
N ALA A 96 -8.65 17.32 21.50
CA ALA A 96 -8.39 15.99 20.95
C ALA A 96 -8.62 15.94 19.43
N SER A 97 -9.68 16.59 18.96
CA SER A 97 -10.01 16.63 17.54
C SER A 97 -9.06 17.52 16.77
N TRP A 98 -8.60 18.62 17.38
CA TRP A 98 -7.53 19.44 16.83
C TRP A 98 -6.21 18.66 16.69
N TYR A 99 -5.85 17.83 17.66
CA TYR A 99 -4.69 16.94 17.56
C TYR A 99 -4.81 15.99 16.36
N PHE A 100 -5.93 15.28 16.22
CA PHE A 100 -6.13 14.37 15.09
C PHE A 100 -6.10 15.09 13.74
N LEU A 101 -6.67 16.29 13.64
CA LEU A 101 -6.58 17.12 12.43
C LEU A 101 -5.13 17.44 12.06
N ASN A 102 -4.28 17.78 13.05
CA ASN A 102 -2.86 18.04 12.81
C ASN A 102 -2.11 16.76 12.41
N VAL A 103 -2.38 15.62 13.04
CA VAL A 103 -1.70 14.37 12.67
C VAL A 103 -2.03 13.95 11.24
N PHE A 104 -3.29 14.09 10.81
CA PHE A 104 -3.66 13.76 9.43
C PHE A 104 -3.17 14.80 8.41
N GLY A 105 -3.19 16.09 8.76
CA GLY A 105 -2.81 17.18 7.84
C GLY A 105 -1.31 17.38 7.66
N LEU A 106 -0.51 17.23 8.72
CA LEU A 106 0.94 17.49 8.69
C LEU A 106 1.73 16.39 7.97
N ARG A 107 1.11 15.24 7.70
CA ARG A 107 1.72 14.12 7.01
C ARG A 107 2.32 14.50 5.65
N SER A 108 1.53 15.14 4.78
CA SER A 108 2.01 15.55 3.45
C SER A 108 3.15 16.55 3.55
N MET A 109 3.15 17.38 4.59
CA MET A 109 4.21 18.34 4.86
C MET A 109 5.48 17.63 5.32
N TYR A 110 5.37 16.62 6.20
CA TYR A 110 6.53 15.84 6.62
C TYR A 110 7.18 15.10 5.45
N ASN A 111 6.40 14.53 4.52
CA ASN A 111 6.97 13.86 3.34
C ASN A 111 7.75 14.80 2.45
N LEU A 112 7.30 16.06 2.33
CA LEU A 112 8.01 17.06 1.55
C LEU A 112 9.34 17.45 2.20
N ILE A 113 9.39 17.50 3.53
CA ILE A 113 10.57 17.93 4.29
C ILE A 113 11.58 16.79 4.46
N LEU A 114 11.11 15.57 4.71
CA LEU A 114 11.94 14.41 5.09
C LEU A 114 12.12 13.39 3.95
N GLY A 115 11.46 13.57 2.79
CA GLY A 115 11.57 12.68 1.64
C GLY A 115 10.76 11.38 1.78
N GLN A 116 11.12 10.36 1.01
CA GLN A 116 10.39 9.07 0.96
C GLN A 116 10.70 8.13 2.14
N ASP A 117 11.81 8.33 2.87
CA ASP A 117 12.17 7.56 4.08
C ASP A 117 11.43 8.04 5.34
N ASN A 118 10.32 8.72 5.14
CA ASN A 118 9.66 9.43 6.21
C ASN A 118 8.84 8.46 7.07
N ALA A 119 9.35 8.16 8.26
CA ALA A 119 8.64 7.39 9.28
C ALA A 119 7.30 8.03 9.70
N ALA A 120 6.99 9.26 9.30
CA ALA A 120 5.66 9.85 9.52
C ALA A 120 4.59 9.39 8.52
N ASP A 121 4.96 8.75 7.39
CA ASP A 121 4.02 8.27 6.37
C ASP A 121 3.30 6.95 6.75
N GLN A 122 3.33 6.60 8.03
CA GLN A 122 2.88 5.29 8.53
C GLN A 122 1.35 5.13 8.58
N THR A 123 0.57 6.21 8.52
CA THR A 123 -0.91 6.13 8.49
C THR A 123 -1.46 5.59 7.17
N LYS A 124 -0.68 5.62 6.07
CA LYS A 124 -1.11 5.05 4.76
C LYS A 124 -0.92 3.57 4.78
N VAL A 125 0.12 3.07 5.44
CA VAL A 125 0.23 1.64 5.74
C VAL A 125 -1.00 1.20 6.51
N MET A 126 -1.44 1.94 7.53
CA MET A 126 -2.67 1.61 8.27
C MET A 126 -3.94 1.64 7.39
N GLN A 127 -4.10 2.65 6.53
CA GLN A 127 -5.25 2.75 5.62
C GLN A 127 -5.22 1.66 4.53
N ASP A 128 -4.07 1.47 3.88
CA ASP A 128 -3.82 0.47 2.87
C ASP A 128 -3.97 -0.95 3.44
N GLN A 129 -3.71 -1.14 4.72
CA GLN A 129 -3.89 -2.43 5.39
C GLN A 129 -5.34 -2.65 5.82
N MET A 130 -6.10 -1.59 6.14
CA MET A 130 -7.55 -1.70 6.37
C MET A 130 -8.31 -2.00 5.07
N SER A 131 -7.88 -1.44 3.94
CA SER A 131 -8.45 -1.73 2.61
C SER A 131 -7.82 -2.94 1.91
N GLY A 132 -6.61 -3.34 2.31
CA GLY A 132 -5.77 -4.36 1.67
C GLY A 132 -5.54 -5.61 2.51
N ALA A 133 -6.17 -5.75 3.69
CA ALA A 133 -6.15 -6.97 4.49
C ALA A 133 -6.66 -8.22 3.75
N ALA A 134 -7.34 -8.06 2.61
CA ALA A 134 -7.72 -9.15 1.72
C ALA A 134 -6.62 -9.54 0.70
N MET A 135 -5.64 -8.67 0.44
CA MET A 135 -4.53 -8.86 -0.52
C MET A 135 -3.25 -9.37 0.13
N ALA A 136 -3.09 -9.20 1.45
CA ALA A 136 -1.90 -9.62 2.19
C ALA A 136 -1.98 -11.06 2.73
N MET A 137 -2.87 -11.89 2.20
CA MET A 137 -2.79 -13.33 2.42
C MET A 137 -1.60 -13.83 1.60
N PRO A 138 -0.49 -14.26 2.23
CA PRO A 138 0.66 -14.73 1.49
C PRO A 138 0.21 -15.86 0.56
N GLN A 139 0.45 -15.66 -0.74
CA GLN A 139 -0.01 -16.56 -1.78
C GLN A 139 0.57 -17.94 -1.52
N ASP A 140 -0.30 -18.95 -1.56
CA ASP A 140 0.10 -20.35 -1.54
C ASP A 140 1.17 -20.55 -2.65
N PRO A 141 2.38 -21.00 -2.31
CA PRO A 141 3.47 -21.13 -3.29
C PRO A 141 3.05 -22.02 -4.47
N ALA A 142 2.22 -23.04 -4.25
CA ALA A 142 1.73 -23.89 -5.34
C ALA A 142 0.81 -23.13 -6.31
N LYS A 143 0.01 -22.18 -5.80
CA LYS A 143 -0.83 -21.31 -6.64
C LYS A 143 0.00 -20.25 -7.36
N ALA A 144 1.03 -19.70 -6.71
CA ALA A 144 1.97 -18.77 -7.33
C ALA A 144 2.74 -19.46 -8.48
N PHE A 145 3.30 -20.66 -8.25
CA PHE A 145 3.99 -21.41 -9.31
C PHE A 145 3.07 -21.80 -10.47
N LYS A 146 1.80 -22.11 -10.19
CA LYS A 146 0.80 -22.37 -11.23
C LYS A 146 0.51 -21.12 -12.07
N ALA A 147 0.28 -19.98 -11.42
CA ALA A 147 0.00 -18.72 -12.11
C ALA A 147 1.17 -18.30 -13.01
N GLU A 148 2.41 -18.45 -12.53
CA GLU A 148 3.61 -18.16 -13.32
C GLU A 148 3.80 -19.16 -14.47
N TRP A 149 3.48 -20.44 -14.28
CA TRP A 149 3.54 -21.45 -15.35
C TRP A 149 2.55 -21.13 -16.48
N GLU A 150 1.29 -20.82 -16.14
CA GLU A 150 0.25 -20.42 -17.11
C GLU A 150 0.63 -19.12 -17.83
N ALA A 151 1.15 -18.12 -17.12
CA ALA A 151 1.62 -16.87 -17.72
C ALA A 151 2.80 -17.10 -18.69
N LEU A 152 3.78 -17.91 -18.29
CA LEU A 152 4.94 -18.20 -19.12
C LEU A 152 4.60 -19.08 -20.34
N GLU A 153 3.53 -19.88 -20.27
CA GLU A 153 3.03 -20.66 -21.41
C GLU A 153 2.51 -19.73 -22.51
N LEU A 154 1.82 -18.65 -22.14
CA LEU A 154 1.28 -17.63 -23.04
C LEU A 154 2.34 -16.69 -23.64
N CYS A 155 3.52 -16.58 -23.04
CA CYS A 155 4.56 -15.66 -23.49
C CYS A 155 5.26 -16.14 -24.77
N ASP A 156 5.11 -15.39 -25.87
CA ASP A 156 5.85 -15.64 -27.09
C ASP A 156 7.15 -14.82 -27.16
N HIS A 157 8.13 -15.38 -27.87
CA HIS A 157 9.41 -14.72 -28.03
C HIS A 157 9.32 -13.66 -29.13
N ASN A 158 9.45 -12.39 -28.74
CA ASN A 158 9.64 -11.28 -29.65
C ASN A 158 11.13 -10.90 -29.69
N TRP A 159 11.78 -11.08 -30.84
CA TRP A 159 13.21 -10.79 -31.00
C TRP A 159 13.43 -9.28 -31.22
N ALA A 160 13.77 -8.57 -30.15
CA ALA A 160 13.91 -7.11 -30.20
C ALA A 160 15.03 -6.61 -31.13
N LEU A 161 16.06 -7.43 -31.39
CA LEU A 161 17.22 -7.07 -32.21
C LEU A 161 17.01 -7.29 -33.72
N GLU A 162 15.77 -7.57 -34.16
CA GLU A 162 15.48 -7.74 -35.58
C GLU A 162 15.54 -6.38 -36.28
N GLY A 163 16.40 -6.26 -37.30
CA GLY A 163 16.58 -5.03 -38.08
C GLY A 163 17.39 -3.94 -37.35
N VAL A 164 18.14 -4.29 -36.30
CA VAL A 164 18.97 -3.34 -35.56
C VAL A 164 20.11 -2.77 -36.43
N GLU A 165 20.58 -3.53 -37.41
CA GLU A 165 21.61 -3.12 -38.36
C GLU A 165 21.11 -2.01 -39.29
N ASP A 166 19.86 -2.12 -39.74
CA ASP A 166 19.20 -1.11 -40.59
C ASP A 166 18.87 0.16 -39.79
N GLU A 167 18.46 0.00 -38.52
CA GLU A 167 18.24 1.13 -37.60
C GLU A 167 19.56 1.87 -37.31
N LEU A 168 20.64 1.13 -37.06
CA LEU A 168 21.96 1.68 -36.74
C LEU A 168 22.62 2.38 -37.94
N THR A 169 22.37 1.89 -39.16
CA THR A 169 22.93 2.47 -40.40
C THR A 169 22.07 3.57 -41.01
N SER A 170 20.86 3.77 -40.48
CA SER A 170 20.01 4.88 -40.90
C SER A 170 20.65 6.23 -40.57
N VAL A 171 20.58 7.17 -41.52
CA VAL A 171 21.25 8.49 -41.45
C VAL A 171 20.67 9.39 -40.35
N THR A 172 19.57 8.99 -39.72
CA THR A 172 18.88 9.75 -38.68
C THR A 172 19.08 9.04 -37.36
N PRO A 173 19.72 9.65 -36.34
CA PRO A 173 19.86 9.01 -35.04
C PRO A 173 18.46 8.71 -34.45
N PRO A 174 18.21 7.49 -33.95
CA PRO A 174 16.92 7.16 -33.37
C PRO A 174 16.67 8.05 -32.14
N HIS A 175 15.48 8.66 -32.09
CA HIS A 175 15.04 9.42 -30.93
C HIS A 175 14.87 8.43 -29.76
N PRO A 176 15.32 8.76 -28.53
CA PRO A 176 15.28 7.82 -27.40
C PRO A 176 13.87 7.29 -27.06
N GLU A 177 12.82 7.98 -27.52
CA GLU A 177 11.42 7.62 -27.30
C GLU A 177 10.84 6.65 -28.35
N THR A 178 11.47 6.48 -29.53
CA THR A 178 10.97 5.59 -30.59
C THR A 178 11.46 4.15 -30.46
N ILE A 179 12.46 3.88 -29.62
CA ILE A 179 13.07 2.55 -29.47
C ILE A 179 12.06 1.52 -28.91
N PHE A 180 11.10 1.98 -28.09
CA PHE A 180 10.15 1.09 -27.40
C PHE A 180 8.69 1.23 -27.89
N VAL A 181 8.35 2.28 -28.65
CA VAL A 181 6.94 2.65 -28.90
C VAL A 181 6.40 2.11 -30.23
N THR A 182 7.24 1.91 -31.25
CA THR A 182 6.77 1.55 -32.61
C THR A 182 6.32 0.11 -32.80
N ARG A 183 6.51 -0.79 -31.82
CA ARG A 183 6.30 -2.23 -32.03
C ARG A 183 5.13 -2.86 -31.26
N ASN A 184 4.38 -2.10 -30.46
CA ASN A 184 3.18 -2.59 -29.76
C ASN A 184 1.85 -2.35 -30.52
N THR A 185 1.89 -1.92 -31.78
CA THR A 185 0.68 -1.57 -32.55
C THR A 185 0.19 -2.64 -33.54
N TYR A 186 0.81 -3.82 -33.58
CA TYR A 186 0.34 -4.93 -34.40
C TYR A 186 0.42 -6.25 -33.65
N GLN A 187 -0.52 -6.47 -32.72
CA GLN A 187 -1.12 -7.77 -32.38
C GLN A 187 -2.40 -7.55 -31.58
#